data_AF-A0A0L6Z6H5-F1
#
_entry.id   AF-A0A0L6Z6H5-F1
#
_cell.length_a   1.000
_cell.length_b   1.000
_cell.length_c   1.000
_cell.angle_alpha   90.00
_cell.angle_beta   90.00
_cell.angle_gamma   90.00
#
_symmetry.space_group_name_H-M   'P 1'
#
loop_
_entity.id
_entity.type
_entity.pdbx_description
1 polymer ?
#
loop_
_entity_poly.entity_id
_entity_poly.type
_entity_poly.pdbx_seq_one_letter_code
_entity_poly.pdbx_strand_id
1 'polypeptide(L)'
;MKRKVTFVMFCICLCLLFFTGCSNSLKNENANLSKEIDSLKAKNQDLEKKVSELTEKVKKYEEKNITEDIYPIYTANIDTYKREIHSYVNINKDEIMMNKITALSKALSENFFNNLPIEVLNIEQKNGKSIAVINLNESKENQGVNDYSKLKGYTWATKYFQGSTGGTITSKTLIETILEREYTGEWIDGVKFLYNNKDIDFEHVPDLANINYR
;
A
#
# COMPACT_ATOMS: atom_id res chain seq x y z
N MET A 1 31.25 53.55 -74.29
CA MET A 1 31.78 52.30 -73.69
C MET A 1 31.92 52.34 -72.16
N LYS A 2 32.48 53.40 -71.56
CA LYS A 2 32.79 53.44 -70.11
C LYS A 2 31.59 53.17 -69.18
N ARG A 3 30.41 53.73 -69.44
CA ARG A 3 29.20 53.60 -68.59
C ARG A 3 28.62 52.17 -68.50
N LYS A 4 28.72 51.37 -69.57
CA LYS A 4 28.23 49.97 -69.58
C LYS A 4 29.15 49.05 -68.79
N VAL A 5 30.47 49.30 -68.82
CA VAL A 5 31.46 48.52 -68.07
C VAL A 5 31.31 48.78 -66.56
N THR A 6 31.05 50.02 -66.13
CA THR A 6 30.82 50.33 -64.71
C THR A 6 29.55 49.68 -64.15
N PHE A 7 28.48 49.61 -64.95
CA PHE A 7 27.23 48.97 -64.54
C PHE A 7 27.38 47.45 -64.39
N VAL A 8 28.07 46.80 -65.32
CA VAL A 8 28.35 45.35 -65.24
C VAL A 8 29.26 45.02 -64.04
N MET A 9 30.27 45.86 -63.76
CA MET A 9 31.15 45.66 -62.60
C MET A 9 30.42 45.85 -61.27
N PHE A 10 29.47 46.80 -61.19
CA PHE A 10 28.63 47.01 -60.02
C PHE A 10 27.69 45.83 -59.76
N CYS A 11 27.08 45.25 -60.81
CA CYS A 11 26.24 44.06 -60.69
C CYS A 11 27.02 42.82 -60.24
N ILE A 12 28.27 42.63 -60.71
CA ILE A 12 29.12 41.51 -60.29
C ILE A 12 29.54 41.64 -58.82
N CYS A 13 29.91 42.85 -58.37
CA CYS A 13 30.20 43.11 -56.95
C CYS A 13 28.97 42.91 -56.05
N LEU A 14 27.76 43.27 -56.52
CA LEU A 14 26.53 43.05 -55.76
C LEU A 14 26.24 41.55 -55.59
N CYS A 15 26.41 40.75 -56.65
CA CYS A 15 26.22 39.29 -56.59
C CYS A 15 27.21 38.63 -55.62
N LEU A 16 28.48 39.06 -55.58
CA LEU A 16 29.49 38.51 -54.66
C LEU A 16 29.19 38.78 -53.18
N LEU A 17 28.49 39.87 -52.85
CA LEU A 17 28.07 40.21 -51.48
C LEU A 17 26.89 39.36 -50.99
N PHE A 18 26.08 38.78 -51.88
CA PHE A 18 24.99 37.86 -51.50
C PHE A 18 25.46 36.41 -51.29
N PHE A 19 26.56 35.98 -51.93
CA PHE A 19 27.11 34.64 -51.75
C PHE A 19 27.79 34.41 -50.39
N THR A 20 28.37 35.46 -49.79
CA THR A 20 29.08 35.35 -48.50
C THR A 20 28.14 35.32 -47.29
N GLY A 21 26.95 35.92 -47.40
CA GLY A 21 25.94 35.93 -46.32
C GLY A 21 25.26 34.58 -46.09
N CYS A 22 24.88 33.87 -47.16
CA CYS A 22 24.22 32.55 -47.05
C CYS A 22 25.20 31.44 -46.58
N SER A 23 26.47 31.54 -46.98
CA SER A 23 27.52 30.59 -46.57
C SER A 23 27.76 30.58 -45.04
N ASN A 24 27.79 31.77 -44.41
CA ASN A 24 27.94 31.88 -42.96
C ASN A 24 26.71 31.39 -42.19
N SER A 25 25.50 31.61 -42.71
CA SER A 25 24.25 31.10 -42.13
C SER A 25 24.24 29.57 -42.07
N LEU A 26 24.52 28.91 -43.20
CA LEU A 26 24.55 27.45 -43.30
C LEU A 26 25.65 26.84 -42.42
N LYS A 27 26.81 27.49 -42.31
CA LYS A 27 27.92 27.03 -41.46
C LYS A 27 27.57 27.10 -39.98
N ASN A 28 26.85 28.14 -39.55
CA ASN A 28 26.37 28.27 -38.16
C ASN A 28 25.28 27.25 -37.83
N GLU A 29 24.35 27.01 -38.75
CA GLU A 29 23.29 26.02 -38.57
C GLU A 29 23.85 24.61 -38.46
N ASN A 30 24.81 24.23 -39.32
CA ASN A 30 25.53 22.97 -39.21
C ASN A 30 26.32 22.83 -37.90
N ALA A 31 26.91 23.92 -37.40
CA ALA A 31 27.61 23.90 -36.11
C ALA A 31 26.65 23.72 -34.92
N ASN A 32 25.44 24.30 -34.99
CA ASN A 32 24.41 24.12 -33.98
C ASN A 32 23.81 22.71 -34.01
N LEU A 33 23.48 22.19 -35.20
CA LEU A 33 23.00 20.82 -35.40
C LEU A 33 24.03 19.79 -34.89
N SER A 34 25.32 20.02 -35.14
CA SER A 34 26.38 19.14 -34.61
C SER A 34 26.39 19.11 -33.08
N LYS A 35 26.25 20.27 -32.42
CA LYS A 35 26.17 20.35 -30.95
C LYS A 35 24.94 19.66 -30.40
N GLU A 36 23.80 19.77 -31.09
CA GLU A 36 22.56 19.10 -30.70
C GLU A 36 22.68 17.58 -30.83
N ILE A 37 23.30 17.08 -31.91
CA ILE A 37 23.61 15.66 -32.11
C ILE A 37 24.53 15.15 -30.98
N ASP A 38 25.57 15.90 -30.62
CA ASP A 38 26.48 15.49 -29.54
C ASP A 38 25.78 15.48 -28.17
N SER A 39 24.90 16.46 -27.92
CA SER A 39 24.06 16.48 -26.71
C SER A 39 23.09 15.30 -26.66
N LEU A 40 22.45 14.96 -27.78
CA LEU A 40 21.53 13.83 -27.88
C LEU A 40 22.27 12.49 -27.71
N LYS A 41 23.46 12.35 -28.28
CA LYS A 41 24.31 11.16 -28.05
C LYS A 41 24.67 10.98 -26.59
N ALA A 42 25.08 12.05 -25.90
CA ALA A 42 25.39 12.00 -24.48
C ALA A 42 24.17 11.61 -23.63
N LYS A 43 22.99 12.16 -23.94
CA LYS A 43 21.73 11.78 -23.28
C LYS A 43 21.34 10.32 -23.55
N ASN A 44 21.51 9.84 -24.77
CA ASN A 44 21.23 8.45 -25.11
C ASN A 44 22.16 7.49 -24.36
N GLN A 45 23.45 7.82 -24.25
CA GLN A 45 24.39 7.02 -23.44
C GLN A 45 24.02 7.00 -21.95
N ASP A 46 23.60 8.15 -21.39
CA ASP A 46 23.11 8.21 -19.99
C ASP A 46 21.82 7.39 -19.79
N LEU A 47 20.91 7.45 -20.76
CA LEU A 47 19.67 6.67 -20.74
C LEU A 47 19.94 5.16 -20.86
N GLU A 48 20.81 4.75 -21.78
CA GLU A 48 21.23 3.35 -21.92
C GLU A 48 21.84 2.81 -20.61
N LYS A 49 22.68 3.62 -19.96
CA LYS A 49 23.26 3.26 -18.66
C LYS A 49 22.17 3.11 -17.58
N LYS A 50 21.23 4.05 -17.48
CA LYS A 50 20.10 3.97 -16.54
C LYS A 50 19.21 2.76 -16.80
N VAL A 51 18.95 2.44 -18.07
CA VAL A 51 18.17 1.25 -18.45
C VAL A 51 18.90 -0.02 -18.02
N SER A 52 20.22 -0.10 -18.22
CA SER A 52 21.03 -1.24 -17.75
C SER A 52 20.98 -1.38 -16.23
N GLU A 53 21.19 -0.29 -15.49
CA GLU A 53 21.14 -0.29 -14.01
C GLU A 53 19.74 -0.67 -13.48
N LEU A 54 18.68 -0.19 -14.11
CA LEU A 54 17.30 -0.55 -13.75
C LEU A 54 17.01 -2.02 -14.06
N THR A 55 17.48 -2.52 -15.19
CA THR A 55 17.29 -3.93 -15.59
C THR A 55 17.99 -4.88 -14.62
N GLU A 56 19.20 -4.54 -14.17
CA GLU A 56 19.91 -5.31 -13.13
C GLU A 56 19.19 -5.26 -11.79
N LYS A 57 18.64 -4.10 -11.40
CA LYS A 57 17.83 -3.99 -10.17
C LYS A 57 16.58 -4.85 -10.27
N VAL A 58 15.85 -4.80 -11.39
CA VAL A 58 14.64 -5.62 -11.60
C VAL A 58 14.97 -7.10 -11.51
N LYS A 59 16.03 -7.58 -12.21
CA LYS A 59 16.48 -8.97 -12.07
C LYS A 59 16.79 -9.35 -10.64
N LYS A 60 17.49 -8.49 -9.89
CA LYS A 60 17.79 -8.72 -8.47
C LYS A 60 16.54 -8.78 -7.59
N TYR A 61 15.48 -8.04 -7.94
CA TYR A 61 14.19 -8.10 -7.25
C TYR A 61 13.37 -9.33 -7.66
N GLU A 62 13.42 -9.74 -8.94
CA GLU A 62 12.75 -10.95 -9.45
C GLU A 62 13.42 -12.25 -8.95
N GLU A 63 14.74 -12.24 -8.74
CA GLU A 63 15.51 -13.35 -8.14
C GLU A 63 15.31 -13.45 -6.62
N LYS A 64 14.82 -12.38 -5.98
CA LYS A 64 14.43 -12.43 -4.58
C LYS A 64 13.08 -13.12 -4.52
N ASN A 65 13.07 -14.41 -4.18
CA ASN A 65 11.84 -15.10 -3.77
C ASN A 65 11.16 -14.23 -2.71
N ILE A 66 10.09 -13.53 -3.08
CA ILE A 66 9.29 -12.75 -2.14
C ILE A 66 8.59 -13.79 -1.28
N THR A 67 9.17 -14.06 -0.11
CA THR A 67 8.68 -15.06 0.85
C THR A 67 7.52 -14.53 1.67
N GLU A 68 7.19 -13.24 1.59
CA GLU A 68 6.21 -12.58 2.44
C GLU A 68 5.17 -11.82 1.61
N ASP A 69 3.90 -12.00 1.95
CA ASP A 69 2.80 -11.13 1.54
C ASP A 69 2.65 -10.00 2.56
N ILE A 70 2.18 -8.83 2.10
CA ILE A 70 1.96 -7.64 2.94
C ILE A 70 0.46 -7.48 3.16
N TYR A 71 0.04 -7.47 4.42
CA TYR A 71 -1.37 -7.35 4.82
C TYR A 71 -1.61 -6.03 5.57
N PRO A 72 -2.62 -5.23 5.19
CA PRO A 72 -2.99 -4.00 5.90
C PRO A 72 -3.67 -4.27 7.24
N ILE A 73 -3.27 -3.55 8.28
CA ILE A 73 -4.03 -3.47 9.53
C ILE A 73 -4.95 -2.26 9.43
N TYR A 74 -6.26 -2.51 9.52
CA TYR A 74 -7.29 -1.48 9.37
C TYR A 74 -7.73 -0.90 10.72
N THR A 75 -8.16 0.35 10.69
CA THR A 75 -8.89 1.04 11.76
C THR A 75 -10.10 1.78 11.17
N ALA A 76 -10.81 2.55 11.98
CA ALA A 76 -11.88 3.43 11.53
C ALA A 76 -11.64 4.87 11.97
N ASN A 77 -11.92 5.80 11.06
CA ASN A 77 -11.96 7.22 11.33
C ASN A 77 -13.00 7.54 12.42
N ILE A 78 -12.63 8.32 13.43
CA ILE A 78 -13.52 8.57 14.58
C ILE A 78 -14.77 9.40 14.23
N ASP A 79 -14.67 10.30 13.25
CA ASP A 79 -15.78 11.19 12.88
C ASP A 79 -16.70 10.57 11.82
N THR A 80 -16.12 9.79 10.90
CA THR A 80 -16.85 9.27 9.72
C THR A 80 -17.09 7.77 9.76
N TYR A 81 -16.44 7.03 10.66
CA TYR A 81 -16.45 5.56 10.74
C TYR A 81 -16.02 4.85 9.45
N LYS A 82 -15.39 5.58 8.53
CA LYS A 82 -14.80 4.99 7.33
C LYS A 82 -13.56 4.22 7.72
N ARG A 83 -13.40 3.05 7.09
CA ARG A 83 -12.21 2.21 7.25
C ARG A 83 -10.99 2.95 6.72
N GLU A 84 -9.90 2.90 7.46
CA GLU A 84 -8.60 3.48 7.11
C GLU A 84 -7.51 2.44 7.34
N ILE A 85 -6.44 2.47 6.53
CA ILE A 85 -5.26 1.65 6.79
C ILE A 85 -4.40 2.36 7.82
N HIS A 86 -4.05 1.67 8.91
CA HIS A 86 -3.18 2.21 9.95
C HIS A 86 -1.73 1.77 9.76
N SER A 87 -1.51 0.50 9.52
CA SER A 87 -0.18 -0.10 9.36
C SER A 87 -0.24 -1.32 8.45
N TYR A 88 0.90 -2.00 8.28
CA TYR A 88 1.00 -3.24 7.52
C TYR A 88 1.77 -4.28 8.33
N VAL A 89 1.47 -5.55 8.09
CA VAL A 89 2.23 -6.69 8.60
C VAL A 89 2.71 -7.55 7.44
N ASN A 90 3.96 -7.99 7.53
CA ASN A 90 4.50 -8.97 6.60
C ASN A 90 4.25 -10.37 7.15
N ILE A 91 3.70 -11.26 6.32
CA ILE A 91 3.42 -12.63 6.69
C ILE A 91 3.97 -13.54 5.60
N ASN A 92 4.65 -14.62 5.98
CA ASN A 92 5.16 -15.56 5.01
C ASN A 92 4.01 -16.11 4.13
N LYS A 93 4.20 -16.03 2.81
CA LYS A 93 3.20 -16.40 1.81
C LYS A 93 2.76 -17.87 1.93
N ASP A 94 3.69 -18.74 2.28
CA ASP A 94 3.49 -20.19 2.39
C ASP A 94 2.94 -20.63 3.76
N GLU A 95 2.66 -19.68 4.67
CA GLU A 95 2.02 -19.97 5.95
C GLU A 95 0.60 -20.51 5.77
N ILE A 96 0.21 -21.40 6.66
CA ILE A 96 -1.17 -21.87 6.71
C ILE A 96 -2.11 -20.74 7.16
N MET A 97 -3.34 -20.75 6.66
CA MET A 97 -4.35 -19.70 6.93
C MET A 97 -4.49 -19.36 8.43
N MET A 98 -4.50 -20.39 9.29
CA MET A 98 -4.57 -20.24 10.75
C MET A 98 -3.43 -19.37 11.30
N ASN A 99 -2.20 -19.58 10.83
CA ASN A 99 -1.02 -18.83 11.26
C ASN A 99 -1.06 -17.39 10.73
N LYS A 100 -1.55 -17.19 9.50
CA LYS A 100 -1.74 -15.86 8.92
C LYS A 100 -2.71 -15.03 9.76
N ILE A 101 -3.86 -15.58 10.09
CA ILE A 101 -4.87 -14.93 10.95
C ILE A 101 -4.32 -14.71 12.37
N THR A 102 -3.53 -15.65 12.89
CA THR A 102 -2.87 -15.50 14.20
C THR A 102 -1.88 -14.33 14.20
N ALA A 103 -1.10 -14.15 13.12
CA ALA A 103 -0.18 -13.02 12.99
C ALA A 103 -0.93 -11.68 12.94
N LEU A 104 -2.04 -11.59 12.20
CA LEU A 104 -2.92 -10.41 12.19
C LEU A 104 -3.52 -10.14 13.58
N SER A 105 -4.02 -11.18 14.26
CA SER A 105 -4.59 -11.10 15.60
C SER A 105 -3.57 -10.58 16.63
N LYS A 106 -2.32 -11.04 16.53
CA LYS A 106 -1.22 -10.55 17.36
C LYS A 106 -0.93 -9.08 17.09
N ALA A 107 -0.83 -8.68 15.82
CA ALA A 107 -0.59 -7.28 15.45
C ALA A 107 -1.73 -6.37 15.95
N LEU A 108 -2.98 -6.81 15.87
CA LEU A 108 -4.13 -6.09 16.43
C LEU A 108 -4.01 -5.92 17.94
N SER A 109 -3.72 -7.02 18.66
CA SER A 109 -3.56 -7.02 20.11
C SER A 109 -2.50 -6.01 20.56
N GLU A 110 -1.34 -6.05 19.93
CA GLU A 110 -0.18 -5.20 20.27
C GLU A 110 -0.44 -3.72 19.96
N ASN A 111 -1.03 -3.41 18.81
CA ASN A 111 -1.13 -2.03 18.31
C ASN A 111 -2.40 -1.29 18.75
N PHE A 112 -3.51 -2.01 18.98
CA PHE A 112 -4.81 -1.38 19.23
C PHE A 112 -5.41 -1.72 20.59
N PHE A 113 -5.09 -2.89 21.14
CA PHE A 113 -5.83 -3.45 22.27
C PHE A 113 -4.98 -3.65 23.53
N ASN A 114 -3.87 -2.92 23.66
CA ASN A 114 -3.01 -2.94 24.84
C ASN A 114 -2.60 -4.36 25.26
N ASN A 115 -2.27 -5.22 24.28
CA ASN A 115 -1.90 -6.63 24.47
C ASN A 115 -3.01 -7.51 25.07
N LEU A 116 -4.28 -7.13 24.95
CA LEU A 116 -5.39 -8.02 25.29
C LEU A 116 -5.40 -9.25 24.37
N PRO A 117 -5.53 -10.48 24.91
CA PRO A 117 -5.41 -11.68 24.08
C PRO A 117 -6.52 -11.78 23.02
N ILE A 118 -6.10 -12.06 21.79
CA ILE A 118 -6.94 -12.39 20.64
C ILE A 118 -6.50 -13.76 20.15
N GLU A 119 -7.30 -14.78 20.43
CA GLU A 119 -6.96 -16.17 20.20
C GLU A 119 -7.75 -16.72 19.02
N VAL A 120 -7.07 -17.20 17.98
CA VAL A 120 -7.72 -17.92 16.89
C VAL A 120 -7.94 -19.36 17.36
N LEU A 121 -9.19 -19.78 17.51
CA LEU A 121 -9.53 -21.12 18.03
C LEU A 121 -9.49 -22.18 16.93
N ASN A 122 -10.16 -21.91 15.82
CA ASN A 122 -10.23 -22.80 14.67
C ASN A 122 -10.69 -22.04 13.41
N ILE A 123 -10.68 -22.75 12.28
CA ILE A 123 -11.37 -22.34 11.04
C ILE A 123 -12.40 -23.44 10.74
N GLU A 124 -13.67 -23.09 10.86
CA GLU A 124 -14.80 -24.01 10.66
C GLU A 124 -15.30 -23.95 9.23
N GLN A 125 -15.81 -25.08 8.73
CA GLN A 125 -16.51 -25.12 7.45
C GLN A 125 -18.02 -25.10 7.67
N LYS A 126 -18.69 -24.07 7.16
CA LYS A 126 -20.15 -23.92 7.27
C LYS A 126 -20.73 -23.52 5.92
N ASN A 127 -21.61 -24.36 5.37
CA ASN A 127 -22.23 -24.13 4.06
C ASN A 127 -21.22 -23.87 2.93
N GLY A 128 -20.09 -24.59 2.95
CA GLY A 128 -19.01 -24.42 1.96
C GLY A 128 -18.17 -23.16 2.13
N LYS A 129 -18.33 -22.43 3.24
CA LYS A 129 -17.54 -21.24 3.60
C LYS A 129 -16.62 -21.52 4.77
N SER A 130 -15.39 -21.05 4.68
CA SER A 130 -14.37 -21.13 5.73
C SER A 130 -14.53 -19.94 6.69
N ILE A 131 -14.82 -20.21 7.96
CA ILE A 131 -15.13 -19.21 8.98
C ILE A 131 -14.09 -19.31 10.11
N ALA A 132 -13.30 -18.27 10.32
CA ALA A 132 -12.40 -18.21 11.48
C ALA A 132 -13.20 -17.90 12.76
N VAL A 133 -12.98 -18.69 13.81
CA VAL A 133 -13.55 -18.41 15.14
C VAL A 133 -12.45 -17.85 16.02
N ILE A 134 -12.65 -16.62 16.49
CA ILE A 134 -11.67 -15.86 17.27
C ILE A 134 -12.26 -15.56 18.64
N ASN A 135 -11.50 -15.86 19.69
CA ASN A 135 -11.88 -15.60 21.06
C ASN A 135 -11.11 -14.40 21.62
N LEU A 136 -11.87 -13.42 22.09
CA LEU A 136 -11.39 -12.21 22.76
C LEU A 136 -11.39 -12.50 24.26
N ASN A 137 -10.21 -12.79 24.81
CA ASN A 137 -10.08 -13.06 26.24
C ASN A 137 -9.69 -11.79 26.98
N GLU A 138 -10.14 -11.66 28.21
CA GLU A 138 -9.57 -10.67 29.13
C GLU A 138 -8.10 -11.01 29.45
N SER A 139 -7.38 -10.01 29.97
CA SER A 139 -6.03 -10.19 30.48
C SER A 139 -5.99 -11.30 31.55
N LYS A 140 -4.81 -11.92 31.72
CA LYS A 140 -4.64 -13.05 32.66
C LYS A 140 -5.11 -12.74 34.09
N GLU A 141 -4.93 -11.50 34.56
CA GLU A 141 -5.37 -11.07 35.89
C GLU A 141 -6.90 -10.92 36.03
N ASN A 142 -7.60 -10.77 34.91
CA ASN A 142 -9.04 -10.55 34.82
C ASN A 142 -9.81 -11.82 34.41
N GLN A 143 -9.12 -12.91 34.09
CA GLN A 143 -9.76 -14.17 33.73
C GLN A 143 -10.62 -14.70 34.89
N GLY A 144 -11.87 -15.05 34.59
CA GLY A 144 -12.85 -15.53 35.58
C GLY A 144 -13.49 -14.45 36.43
N VAL A 145 -13.17 -13.17 36.23
CA VAL A 145 -13.83 -12.04 36.91
C VAL A 145 -15.16 -11.74 36.23
N ASN A 146 -16.27 -12.11 36.86
CA ASN A 146 -17.62 -11.88 36.30
C ASN A 146 -18.19 -10.50 36.60
N ASP A 147 -17.64 -9.81 37.60
CA ASP A 147 -18.07 -8.47 38.01
C ASP A 147 -17.20 -7.42 37.32
N TYR A 148 -17.76 -6.76 36.29
CA TYR A 148 -17.02 -5.81 35.46
C TYR A 148 -16.48 -4.61 36.24
N SER A 149 -17.04 -4.28 37.41
CA SER A 149 -16.53 -3.20 38.27
C SER A 149 -15.18 -3.54 38.92
N LYS A 150 -14.81 -4.82 38.94
CA LYS A 150 -13.56 -5.33 39.53
C LYS A 150 -12.47 -5.59 38.50
N LEU A 151 -12.77 -5.42 37.22
CA LEU A 151 -11.80 -5.55 36.14
C LEU A 151 -10.72 -4.47 36.27
N LYS A 152 -9.48 -4.86 36.02
CA LYS A 152 -8.30 -3.99 36.14
C LYS A 152 -7.72 -3.64 34.77
N GLY A 153 -7.15 -2.45 34.67
CA GLY A 153 -6.42 -2.02 33.48
C GLY A 153 -7.29 -1.89 32.23
N TYR A 154 -6.71 -2.21 31.07
CA TYR A 154 -7.42 -2.26 29.80
C TYR A 154 -8.16 -3.60 29.69
N THR A 155 -9.45 -3.55 29.37
CA THR A 155 -10.31 -4.72 29.21
C THR A 155 -11.18 -4.58 27.98
N TRP A 156 -11.59 -5.72 27.42
CA TRP A 156 -12.58 -5.70 26.34
C TRP A 156 -13.88 -5.09 26.84
N ALA A 157 -14.41 -5.61 27.96
CA ALA A 157 -15.73 -5.24 28.46
C ALA A 157 -15.88 -3.76 28.84
N THR A 158 -14.88 -3.15 29.50
CA THR A 158 -15.01 -1.80 30.07
C THR A 158 -14.23 -0.72 29.33
N LYS A 159 -13.34 -1.07 28.39
CA LYS A 159 -12.62 -0.08 27.56
C LYS A 159 -12.97 -0.11 26.09
N TYR A 160 -13.03 -1.29 25.48
CA TYR A 160 -13.18 -1.38 24.02
C TYR A 160 -14.63 -1.63 23.57
N PHE A 161 -15.45 -2.27 24.40
CA PHE A 161 -16.87 -2.53 24.12
C PHE A 161 -17.80 -1.47 24.73
N GLN A 162 -17.27 -0.34 25.18
CA GLN A 162 -18.06 0.73 25.80
C GLN A 162 -18.27 1.90 24.84
N GLY A 163 -19.47 2.47 24.86
CA GLY A 163 -19.88 3.62 24.05
C GLY A 163 -19.99 3.30 22.56
N SER A 164 -20.95 3.92 21.88
CA SER A 164 -21.24 3.61 20.47
C SER A 164 -20.05 3.87 19.54
N THR A 165 -19.33 4.98 19.73
CA THR A 165 -18.13 5.31 18.93
C THR A 165 -17.00 4.31 19.17
N GLY A 166 -16.69 4.01 20.44
CA GLY A 166 -15.61 3.09 20.81
C GLY A 166 -15.89 1.66 20.34
N GLY A 167 -17.12 1.19 20.52
CA GLY A 167 -17.55 -0.13 20.06
C GLY A 167 -17.58 -0.25 18.53
N THR A 168 -18.02 0.79 17.82
CA THR A 168 -18.00 0.81 16.34
C THR A 168 -16.58 0.72 15.80
N ILE A 169 -15.66 1.53 16.35
CA ILE A 169 -14.24 1.50 15.94
C ILE A 169 -13.63 0.14 16.25
N THR A 170 -13.82 -0.37 17.48
CA THR A 170 -13.32 -1.70 17.88
C THR A 170 -13.80 -2.80 16.94
N SER A 171 -15.10 -2.80 16.62
CA SER A 171 -15.70 -3.81 15.74
C SER A 171 -15.10 -3.75 14.34
N LYS A 172 -15.01 -2.55 13.76
CA LYS A 172 -14.42 -2.35 12.42
C LYS A 172 -12.95 -2.73 12.37
N THR A 173 -12.15 -2.31 13.34
CA THR A 173 -10.72 -2.63 13.44
C THR A 173 -10.50 -4.15 13.45
N LEU A 174 -11.27 -4.89 14.25
CA LEU A 174 -11.19 -6.36 14.31
C LEU A 174 -11.68 -7.02 13.02
N ILE A 175 -12.90 -6.68 12.57
CA ILE A 175 -13.56 -7.36 11.44
C ILE A 175 -12.79 -7.11 10.14
N GLU A 176 -12.45 -5.86 9.85
CA GLU A 176 -11.87 -5.49 8.56
C GLU A 176 -10.44 -6.00 8.40
N THR A 177 -9.66 -5.99 9.49
CA THR A 177 -8.30 -6.55 9.49
C THR A 177 -8.28 -8.06 9.35
N ILE A 178 -9.19 -8.78 10.01
CA ILE A 178 -9.20 -10.25 9.89
C ILE A 178 -9.76 -10.71 8.55
N LEU A 179 -10.79 -10.04 8.02
CA LEU A 179 -11.44 -10.45 6.77
C LEU A 179 -10.65 -10.09 5.52
N GLU A 180 -9.75 -9.10 5.59
CA GLU A 180 -8.92 -8.68 4.44
C GLU A 180 -9.75 -8.56 3.16
N ARG A 181 -10.85 -7.79 3.21
CA ARG A 181 -11.91 -7.83 2.19
C ARG A 181 -11.41 -7.58 0.77
N GLU A 182 -10.32 -6.84 0.63
CA GLU A 182 -9.71 -6.46 -0.65
C GLU A 182 -8.67 -7.48 -1.16
N TYR A 183 -8.24 -8.45 -0.33
CA TYR A 183 -7.19 -9.40 -0.70
C TYR A 183 -7.65 -10.45 -1.72
N THR A 184 -7.18 -10.40 -2.95
CA THR A 184 -7.73 -11.22 -4.04
C THR A 184 -7.31 -12.70 -4.05
N GLY A 185 -6.39 -13.10 -3.17
CA GLY A 185 -5.96 -14.49 -3.03
C GLY A 185 -6.92 -15.36 -2.20
N GLU A 186 -6.53 -16.62 -1.99
CA GLU A 186 -7.25 -17.52 -1.09
C GLU A 186 -7.25 -16.97 0.34
N TRP A 187 -8.44 -16.83 0.92
CA TRP A 187 -8.66 -16.29 2.27
C TRP A 187 -9.89 -16.91 2.93
N ILE A 188 -10.12 -16.61 4.20
CA ILE A 188 -11.37 -16.96 4.88
C ILE A 188 -12.56 -16.18 4.30
N ASP A 189 -13.73 -16.81 4.33
CA ASP A 189 -14.98 -16.23 3.87
C ASP A 189 -15.69 -15.43 4.97
N GLY A 190 -15.39 -15.72 6.24
CA GLY A 190 -16.02 -15.06 7.37
C GLY A 190 -15.26 -15.19 8.67
N VAL A 191 -15.67 -14.39 9.66
CA VAL A 191 -15.12 -14.38 11.01
C VAL A 191 -16.27 -14.36 12.03
N LYS A 192 -16.14 -15.17 13.08
CA LYS A 192 -16.98 -15.17 14.27
C LYS A 192 -16.13 -14.78 15.46
N PHE A 193 -16.59 -13.81 16.25
CA PHE A 193 -15.94 -13.44 17.50
C PHE A 193 -16.69 -14.03 18.70
N LEU A 194 -15.91 -14.43 19.70
CA LEU A 194 -16.36 -14.85 21.02
C LEU A 194 -15.74 -13.93 22.07
N TYR A 195 -16.38 -13.80 23.23
CA TYR A 195 -15.80 -13.17 24.41
C TYR A 195 -15.71 -14.18 25.55
N ASN A 196 -14.49 -14.43 26.03
CA ASN A 196 -14.20 -15.46 27.04
C ASN A 196 -14.89 -16.81 26.73
N ASN A 197 -14.77 -17.27 25.48
CA ASN A 197 -15.36 -18.50 24.93
C ASN A 197 -16.90 -18.55 24.89
N LYS A 198 -17.57 -17.40 24.97
CA LYS A 198 -19.03 -17.30 24.85
C LYS A 198 -19.40 -16.37 23.70
N ASP A 199 -20.64 -16.48 23.22
CA ASP A 199 -21.17 -15.50 22.28
C ASP A 199 -21.12 -14.10 22.89
N ILE A 200 -20.81 -13.11 22.07
CA ILE A 200 -20.72 -11.71 22.48
C ILE A 200 -22.13 -11.14 22.67
N ASP A 201 -22.40 -10.61 23.86
CA ASP A 201 -23.66 -9.95 24.22
C ASP A 201 -23.37 -8.60 24.87
N PHE A 202 -22.97 -7.64 24.04
CA PHE A 202 -22.65 -6.27 24.46
C PHE A 202 -23.32 -5.27 23.51
N GLU A 203 -24.12 -4.35 24.06
CA GLU A 203 -24.96 -3.41 23.31
C GLU A 203 -24.18 -2.53 22.32
N HIS A 204 -22.94 -2.17 22.64
CA HIS A 204 -22.15 -1.25 21.81
C HIS A 204 -21.27 -1.94 20.75
N VAL A 205 -21.22 -3.27 20.72
CA VAL A 205 -20.49 -4.04 19.69
C VAL A 205 -21.38 -5.11 19.05
N PRO A 206 -22.58 -4.75 18.56
CA PRO A 206 -23.54 -5.72 18.01
C PRO A 206 -23.01 -6.44 16.76
N ASP A 207 -22.09 -5.82 16.01
CA ASP A 207 -21.48 -6.42 14.82
C ASP A 207 -20.60 -7.62 15.19
N LEU A 208 -19.97 -7.63 16.37
CA LEU A 208 -19.12 -8.73 16.83
C LEU A 208 -19.94 -9.97 17.28
N ALA A 209 -21.22 -9.80 17.60
CA ALA A 209 -22.11 -10.90 17.97
C ALA A 209 -22.48 -11.80 16.76
N ASN A 210 -22.30 -11.29 15.55
CA ASN A 210 -22.66 -11.98 14.32
C ASN A 210 -21.44 -12.57 13.60
N ILE A 211 -21.70 -13.54 12.72
CA ILE A 211 -20.70 -13.95 11.74
C ILE A 211 -20.62 -12.87 10.66
N ASN A 212 -19.45 -12.27 10.51
CA ASN A 212 -19.19 -11.28 9.48
C ASN A 212 -18.55 -11.99 8.28
N TYR A 213 -19.19 -11.88 7.12
CA TYR A 213 -18.66 -12.43 5.87
C TYR A 213 -17.92 -11.36 5.08
N ARG A 214 -16.93 -11.80 4.32
CA ARG A 214 -16.21 -11.01 3.34
C ARG A 214 -17.11 -10.50 2.22
#